data_AF-A0A1S8Y365-F1
#
_entry.id   AF-A0A1S8Y365-F1
#
_cell.length_a   1.000
_cell.length_b   1.000
_cell.length_c   1.000
_cell.angle_alpha   90.00
_cell.angle_beta   90.00
_cell.angle_gamma   90.00
#
_symmetry.space_group_name_H-M   'P 1'
#
loop_
_entity.id
_entity.type
_entity.pdbx_description
1 polymer ?
#
loop_
_entity_poly.entity_id
_entity_poly.type
_entity_poly.pdbx_seq_one_letter_code
_entity_poly.pdbx_strand_id
1 'polypeptide(L)'
;MAQQNLNNIAKQDPRLNAVVKGDNGKLNYGVGSGTKAEADRLGKIWVGDGARPLSDGSGLKSADGTRVYRYPAPKRNSPHATTGIQANFETLKIDPITGDKTKIGNGHLNIQ
;
A
#
# COMPACT_ATOMS: atom_id res chain seq x y z
N MET A 1 -11.97 15.66 4.34
CA MET A 1 -11.42 15.31 3.00
C MET A 1 -10.59 14.02 3.06
N ALA A 2 -9.41 14.00 3.67
CA ALA A 2 -8.56 12.80 3.73
C ALA A 2 -9.25 11.57 4.38
N GLN A 3 -9.91 11.75 5.54
CA GLN A 3 -10.56 10.63 6.25
C GLN A 3 -11.74 10.02 5.49
N GLN A 4 -12.54 10.85 4.80
CA GLN A 4 -13.68 10.36 4.01
C GLN A 4 -13.21 9.56 2.80
N ASN A 5 -12.10 9.97 2.17
CA ASN A 5 -11.48 9.23 1.07
C ASN A 5 -10.96 7.86 1.54
N LEU A 6 -10.31 7.79 2.70
CA LEU A 6 -9.87 6.51 3.27
C LEU A 6 -11.05 5.60 3.63
N ASN A 7 -12.13 6.15 4.17
CA ASN A 7 -13.35 5.38 4.45
C ASN A 7 -13.98 4.83 3.16
N ASN A 8 -13.97 5.59 2.06
CA ASN A 8 -14.47 5.12 0.77
C ASN A 8 -13.59 4.01 0.19
N ILE A 9 -12.27 4.14 0.29
CA ILE A 9 -11.31 3.10 -0.12
C ILE A 9 -11.52 1.81 0.67
N ALA A 10 -11.64 1.92 2.00
CA ALA A 10 -11.83 0.78 2.90
C ALA A 10 -13.10 -0.02 2.58
N LYS A 11 -14.15 0.62 2.08
CA LYS A 11 -15.41 -0.04 1.71
C LYS A 11 -15.33 -0.86 0.42
N GLN A 12 -14.33 -0.63 -0.43
CA GLN A 12 -14.26 -1.29 -1.75
C GLN A 12 -13.78 -2.74 -1.70
N ASP A 13 -12.92 -3.09 -0.72
CA ASP A 13 -12.37 -4.44 -0.57
C ASP A 13 -11.90 -4.66 0.88
N PRO A 14 -12.16 -5.83 1.50
CA PRO A 14 -11.67 -6.15 2.84
C PRO A 14 -10.16 -6.00 3.02
N ARG A 15 -9.38 -6.24 1.96
CA ARG A 15 -7.91 -6.09 1.98
C ARG A 15 -7.53 -4.61 2.05
N LEU A 16 -8.25 -3.72 1.37
CA LEU A 16 -8.06 -2.27 1.49
C LEU A 16 -8.51 -1.75 2.85
N ASN A 17 -9.58 -2.32 3.43
CA ASN A 17 -9.96 -2.04 4.81
C ASN A 17 -8.83 -2.38 5.78
N ALA A 18 -8.17 -3.53 5.59
CA ALA A 18 -7.02 -3.92 6.40
C ALA A 18 -5.83 -2.96 6.24
N VAL A 19 -5.55 -2.49 5.02
CA VAL A 19 -4.54 -1.44 4.78
C VAL A 19 -4.87 -0.15 5.53
N VAL A 20 -6.13 0.32 5.45
CA VAL A 20 -6.57 1.57 6.09
C VAL A 20 -6.52 1.46 7.61
N LYS A 21 -6.91 0.31 8.18
CA LYS A 21 -6.86 0.08 9.64
C LYS A 21 -5.44 -0.13 10.15
N GLY A 22 -4.56 -0.71 9.35
CA GLY A 22 -3.26 -1.19 9.79
C GLY A 22 -3.36 -2.34 10.78
N ASP A 23 -2.31 -2.53 11.59
CA ASP A 23 -2.24 -3.55 12.63
C ASP A 23 -1.74 -2.95 13.95
N ASN A 24 -2.55 -2.06 14.55
CA ASN A 24 -2.34 -1.48 15.88
C ASN A 24 -0.93 -0.88 16.10
N GLY A 25 -0.45 -0.10 15.13
CA GLY A 25 0.85 0.58 15.20
C GLY A 25 2.04 -0.22 14.68
N LYS A 26 1.86 -1.48 14.24
CA LYS A 26 2.92 -2.20 13.53
C LYS A 26 3.17 -1.57 12.16
N LEU A 27 4.44 -1.40 11.83
CA LEU A 27 4.86 -0.89 10.52
C LEU A 27 4.53 -1.87 9.40
N ASN A 28 4.81 -3.16 9.57
CA ASN A 28 4.60 -4.20 8.55
C ASN A 28 3.53 -5.18 9.02
N TYR A 29 2.56 -5.47 8.15
CA TYR A 29 1.45 -6.37 8.47
C TYR A 29 0.89 -7.03 7.20
N GLY A 30 0.32 -8.22 7.35
CA GLY A 30 -0.32 -8.94 6.25
C GLY A 30 -1.72 -8.41 5.97
N VAL A 31 -2.11 -8.32 4.69
CA VAL A 31 -3.46 -7.93 4.28
C VAL A 31 -4.18 -9.02 3.49
N GLY A 32 -3.65 -10.24 3.49
CA GLY A 32 -4.21 -11.41 2.83
C GLY A 32 -3.45 -11.81 1.56
N SER A 33 -4.16 -12.46 0.62
CA SER A 33 -3.61 -12.91 -0.66
C SER A 33 -4.48 -12.47 -1.85
N GLY A 34 -3.91 -12.54 -3.05
CA GLY A 34 -4.60 -12.29 -4.31
C GLY A 34 -3.70 -12.51 -5.52
N THR A 35 -4.27 -12.36 -6.71
CA THR A 35 -3.54 -12.39 -7.98
C THR A 35 -2.81 -11.07 -8.23
N LYS A 36 -1.89 -11.04 -9.20
CA LYS A 36 -1.26 -9.79 -9.68
C LYS A 36 -2.29 -8.77 -10.15
N ALA A 37 -3.30 -9.21 -10.91
CA ALA A 37 -4.35 -8.34 -11.43
C ALA A 37 -5.20 -7.72 -10.31
N GLU A 38 -5.51 -8.49 -9.27
CA GLU A 38 -6.18 -7.95 -8.08
C GLU A 38 -5.29 -6.95 -7.35
N ALA A 39 -4.02 -7.27 -7.16
CA ALA A 39 -3.06 -6.37 -6.54
C ALA A 39 -2.99 -5.04 -7.30
N ASP A 40 -2.92 -5.07 -8.63
CA ASP A 40 -2.87 -3.87 -9.47
C ASP A 40 -4.16 -3.05 -9.37
N ARG A 41 -5.32 -3.72 -9.38
CA ARG A 41 -6.63 -3.07 -9.21
C ARG A 41 -6.72 -2.37 -7.86
N LEU A 42 -6.42 -3.10 -6.77
CA LEU A 42 -6.46 -2.55 -5.42
C LEU A 42 -5.39 -1.47 -5.22
N GLY A 43 -4.21 -1.64 -5.81
CA GLY A 43 -3.13 -0.68 -5.80
C GLY A 43 -3.53 0.66 -6.40
N LYS A 44 -4.22 0.64 -7.55
CA LYS A 44 -4.77 1.83 -8.20
C LYS A 44 -5.83 2.53 -7.34
N ILE A 45 -6.74 1.77 -6.73
CA ILE A 45 -7.73 2.33 -5.77
C ILE A 45 -7.00 2.97 -4.58
N TRP A 46 -5.98 2.30 -4.06
CA TRP A 46 -5.21 2.77 -2.91
C TRP A 46 -4.52 4.10 -3.15
N VAL A 47 -3.88 4.28 -4.31
CA VAL A 47 -3.19 5.55 -4.64
C VAL A 47 -4.15 6.63 -5.16
N GLY A 48 -5.30 6.22 -5.73
CA GLY A 48 -6.33 7.10 -6.25
C GLY A 48 -5.93 7.85 -7.53
N ASP A 49 -6.83 8.70 -7.99
CA ASP A 49 -6.64 9.51 -9.19
C ASP A 49 -5.46 10.48 -9.05
N GLY A 50 -4.79 10.75 -10.18
CA GLY A 50 -3.60 11.61 -10.22
C GLY A 50 -2.35 10.96 -9.64
N ALA A 51 -2.39 9.65 -9.33
CA ALA A 51 -1.21 8.90 -8.95
C ALA A 51 -0.13 8.91 -10.04
N ARG A 52 1.12 8.92 -9.62
CA ARG A 52 2.30 9.05 -10.47
C ARG A 52 3.24 7.87 -10.26
N PRO A 53 3.98 7.44 -11.29
CA PRO A 53 5.00 6.40 -11.12
C PRO A 53 6.08 6.86 -10.13
N LEU A 54 6.60 5.91 -9.36
CA LEU A 54 7.84 6.10 -8.63
C LEU A 54 9.01 6.25 -9.62
N SER A 55 10.04 7.00 -9.24
CA SER A 55 11.21 7.25 -10.09
C SER A 55 11.97 5.96 -10.45
N ASP A 56 11.88 4.94 -9.60
CA ASP A 56 12.47 3.61 -9.81
C ASP A 56 11.56 2.65 -10.60
N GLY A 57 10.38 3.12 -11.04
CA GLY A 57 9.41 2.32 -11.79
C GLY A 57 8.72 1.20 -10.99
N SER A 58 9.02 1.06 -9.69
CA SER A 58 8.57 -0.08 -8.89
C SER A 58 7.14 0.04 -8.34
N GLY A 59 6.41 1.09 -8.69
CA GLY A 59 5.07 1.33 -8.18
C GLY A 59 4.51 2.70 -8.51
N LEU A 60 3.43 3.03 -7.81
CA LEU A 60 2.69 4.28 -7.91
C LEU A 60 2.67 5.00 -6.57
N LYS A 61 2.62 6.34 -6.62
CA LYS A 61 2.43 7.22 -5.47
C LYS A 61 1.23 8.11 -5.72
N SER A 62 0.35 8.19 -4.73
CA SER A 62 -0.78 9.12 -4.68
C SER A 62 -0.37 10.57 -4.92
N ALA A 63 -1.30 11.38 -5.41
CA ALA A 63 -1.06 12.79 -5.75
C ALA A 63 -0.60 13.63 -4.54
N ASP A 64 -1.12 13.33 -3.35
CA ASP A 64 -0.74 13.98 -2.08
C ASP A 64 0.52 13.37 -1.45
N GLY A 65 1.06 12.30 -2.04
CA GLY A 65 2.29 11.66 -1.61
C GLY A 65 2.20 10.84 -0.33
N THR A 66 1.00 10.67 0.24
CA THR A 66 0.79 9.99 1.53
C THR A 66 0.62 8.48 1.40
N ARG A 67 0.33 7.98 0.20
CA ARG A 67 0.07 6.57 -0.10
C ARG A 67 0.90 6.09 -1.27
N VAL A 68 1.48 4.90 -1.13
CA VAL A 68 2.29 4.24 -2.17
C VAL A 68 1.76 2.83 -2.38
N TYR A 69 1.67 2.43 -3.64
CA TYR A 69 1.49 1.05 -4.05
C TYR A 69 2.77 0.57 -4.74
N ARG A 70 3.44 -0.45 -4.19
CA ARG A 70 4.57 -1.12 -4.86
C ARG A 70 4.05 -2.36 -5.58
N TYR A 71 4.43 -2.50 -6.84
CA TYR A 71 4.04 -3.64 -7.67
C TYR A 71 4.49 -4.98 -7.07
N PRO A 72 3.83 -6.10 -7.42
CA PRO A 72 4.26 -7.44 -7.09
C PRO A 72 5.75 -7.66 -7.39
N ALA A 73 6.53 -7.94 -6.35
CA ALA A 73 7.96 -8.19 -6.49
C ALA A 73 8.39 -9.43 -5.69
N PRO A 74 9.38 -10.20 -6.17
CA PRO A 74 9.96 -11.29 -5.40
C PRO A 74 10.55 -10.79 -4.07
N LYS A 75 10.20 -11.46 -2.97
CA LYS A 75 10.77 -11.25 -1.64
C LYS A 75 11.66 -12.43 -1.28
N ARG A 76 12.72 -12.62 -2.08
CA ARG A 76 13.58 -13.82 -2.08
C ARG A 76 14.22 -14.17 -0.72
N ASN A 77 14.27 -13.21 0.20
CA ASN A 77 14.90 -13.37 1.52
C ASN A 77 13.93 -13.16 2.71
N SER A 78 12.61 -13.18 2.50
CA SER A 78 11.65 -12.97 3.59
C SER A 78 11.04 -14.30 4.05
N PRO A 79 11.24 -14.72 5.32
CA PRO A 79 10.56 -15.89 5.89
C PRO A 79 9.04 -15.68 6.03
N HIS A 80 8.53 -14.47 5.76
CA HIS A 80 7.13 -14.10 5.88
C HIS A 80 6.38 -14.03 4.54
N ALA A 81 7.07 -14.22 3.41
CA ALA A 81 6.44 -14.27 2.10
C ALA A 81 6.04 -15.71 1.78
N THR A 82 4.84 -16.12 2.18
CA THR A 82 4.34 -17.50 1.99
C THR A 82 4.35 -17.97 0.53
N THR A 83 4.30 -17.05 -0.44
CA THR A 83 4.40 -17.35 -1.88
C THR A 83 5.71 -16.86 -2.51
N GLY A 84 6.55 -16.16 -1.76
CA GLY A 84 7.77 -15.52 -2.27
C GLY A 84 7.55 -14.26 -3.13
N ILE A 85 6.30 -13.85 -3.42
CA ILE A 85 5.97 -12.62 -4.15
C ILE A 85 4.96 -11.81 -3.34
N GLN A 86 5.22 -10.52 -3.17
CA GLN A 86 4.30 -9.61 -2.45
C GLN A 86 4.15 -8.29 -3.18
N ALA A 87 2.95 -7.71 -3.10
CA ALA A 87 2.73 -6.29 -3.35
C ALA A 87 2.62 -5.54 -2.00
N ASN A 88 2.98 -4.26 -1.99
CA ASN A 88 2.99 -3.45 -0.78
C ASN A 88 2.07 -2.23 -0.90
N PHE A 89 1.31 -1.97 0.16
CA PHE A 89 0.46 -0.80 0.33
C PHE A 89 1.02 0.05 1.48
N GLU A 90 1.78 1.08 1.15
CA GLU A 90 2.48 1.91 2.13
C GLU A 90 1.69 3.16 2.48
N THR A 91 1.71 3.53 3.75
CA THR A 91 1.19 4.79 4.27
C THR A 91 2.36 5.62 4.79
N LEU A 92 2.45 6.87 4.35
CA LEU A 92 3.48 7.84 4.71
C LEU A 92 2.85 8.99 5.51
N LYS A 93 3.50 9.36 6.60
CA LYS A 93 3.31 10.64 7.26
C LYS A 93 4.28 11.64 6.64
N ILE A 94 3.78 12.82 6.29
CA ILE A 94 4.59 13.93 5.80
C ILE A 94 4.71 14.93 6.93
N ASP A 95 5.94 15.28 7.31
CA ASP A 95 6.19 16.38 8.24
C ASP A 95 5.77 17.70 7.56
N PRO A 96 4.85 18.48 8.14
CA PRO A 96 4.34 19.68 7.49
C PRO A 96 5.35 20.84 7.47
N ILE A 97 6.42 20.78 8.27
CA ILE A 97 7.46 21.80 8.37
C ILE A 97 8.60 21.47 7.41
N THR A 98 9.13 20.24 7.48
CA THR A 98 10.32 19.85 6.70
C THR A 98 9.98 19.20 5.35
N GLY A 99 8.75 18.67 5.20
CA GLY A 99 8.37 17.86 4.05
C GLY A 99 8.89 16.42 4.10
N ASP A 100 9.56 16.02 5.19
CA ASP A 100 10.12 14.69 5.36
C ASP A 100 9.02 13.62 5.40
N LYS A 101 9.35 12.44 4.87
CA LYS A 101 8.39 11.34 4.72
C LYS A 101 8.80 10.18 5.61
N THR A 102 7.94 9.84 6.56
CA THR A 102 8.11 8.67 7.41
C THR A 102 7.06 7.63 7.05
N LYS A 103 7.50 6.40 6.79
CA LYS A 103 6.56 5.28 6.60
C LYS A 103 5.96 4.90 7.94
N ILE A 104 4.63 4.90 8.02
CA ILE A 104 3.86 4.58 9.23
C ILE A 104 2.99 3.33 9.07
N GLY A 105 2.91 2.76 7.86
CA GLY A 105 2.23 1.51 7.60
C GLY A 105 2.67 0.88 6.28
N ASN A 106 2.63 -0.45 6.22
CA ASN A 106 3.07 -1.25 5.09
C ASN A 106 2.29 -2.57 5.07
N GLY A 107 1.14 -2.56 4.39
CA GLY A 107 0.32 -3.75 4.18
C GLY A 107 0.91 -4.64 3.08
N HIS A 108 1.12 -5.92 3.39
CA HIS A 108 1.72 -6.91 2.48
C HIS A 108 0.65 -7.85 1.95
N LEU A 109 0.43 -7.83 0.64
CA LEU A 109 -0.47 -8.75 -0.04
C LEU A 109 0.36 -9.86 -0.69
N ASN A 110 0.14 -11.10 -0.27
CA ASN A 110 0.79 -12.26 -0.87
C ASN A 110 0.21 -12.54 -2.26
N ILE A 111 1.08 -12.74 -3.24
CA ILE A 111 0.67 -12.95 -4.63
C ILE A 111 0.71 -14.43 -4.97
N GLN A 112 -0.39 -14.95 -5.51
CA GLN A 112 -0.53 -16.31 -6.02
C GLN A 112 -0.47 -16.35 -7.54
#